data_AF-A0A7Y3CTB1-F1
#
_entry.id   AF-A0A7Y3CTB1-F1
#
_cell.length_a   1.000
_cell.length_b   1.000
_cell.length_c   1.000
_cell.angle_alpha   90.00
_cell.angle_beta   90.00
_cell.angle_gamma   90.00
#
_symmetry.space_group_name_H-M   'P 1'
#
loop_
_entity.id
_entity.type
_entity.pdbx_description
1 polymer ?
#
loop_
_entity_poly.entity_id
_entity_poly.type
_entity_poly.pdbx_seq_one_letter_code
_entity_poly.pdbx_strand_id
1 'polypeptide(L)'
;LIRDELRRSGFEELIAAGVVITGGSAKMEGAVELAEEVFHMPVRLGIPQHVAGLVEVVRNPIHATGVGLLLYGLENHARIAAEAQLGGGLGEIWERMKAWFQGNF
;
A
#
# COMPACT_ATOMS: atom_id res chain seq x y z
N LEU A 1 -2.31 20.13 15.77
CA LEU A 1 -1.17 19.19 15.57
C LEU A 1 -1.12 18.66 14.13
N ILE A 2 -2.02 17.79 13.66
CA ILE A 2 -1.94 17.25 12.27
C ILE A 2 -2.13 18.34 11.20
N ARG A 3 -3.16 19.18 11.33
CA ARG A 3 -3.38 20.33 10.43
C ARG A 3 -2.18 21.29 10.40
N ASP A 4 -1.58 21.54 11.55
CA ASP A 4 -0.41 22.42 11.64
C ASP A 4 0.81 21.81 10.95
N GLU A 5 0.94 20.48 10.99
CA GLU A 5 2.00 19.75 10.27
C GLU A 5 1.78 19.76 8.75
N LEU A 6 0.53 19.63 8.29
CA LEU A 6 0.18 19.80 6.87
C LEU A 6 0.56 21.19 6.35
N ARG A 7 0.32 22.23 7.16
CA ARG A 7 0.76 23.61 6.88
C ARG A 7 2.27 23.73 6.83
N ARG A 8 2.96 23.22 7.84
CA ARG A 8 4.43 23.28 7.95
C ARG A 8 5.14 22.56 6.81
N SER A 9 4.58 21.45 6.36
CA SER A 9 5.12 20.67 5.25
C SER A 9 4.79 21.24 3.87
N GLY A 10 3.91 22.25 3.77
CA GLY A 10 3.52 22.88 2.51
C GLY A 10 2.55 22.05 1.66
N PHE A 11 2.02 20.94 2.19
CA PHE A 11 1.12 20.05 1.46
C PHE A 11 -0.37 20.43 1.58
N GLU A 12 -0.74 21.41 2.41
CA GLU A 12 -2.15 21.77 2.64
C GLU A 12 -2.90 22.07 1.33
N GLU A 13 -2.28 22.81 0.39
CA GLU A 13 -2.89 23.15 -0.91
C GLU A 13 -2.77 22.03 -1.96
N LEU A 14 -1.96 20.99 -1.70
CA LEU A 14 -1.70 19.88 -2.63
C LEU A 14 -2.65 18.69 -2.43
N ILE A 15 -3.41 18.67 -1.33
CA ILE A 15 -4.31 17.55 -0.98
C ILE A 15 -5.69 17.76 -1.61
N ALA A 16 -5.75 17.67 -2.95
CA ALA A 16 -7.01 17.78 -3.70
C ALA A 16 -7.98 16.61 -3.42
N ALA A 17 -7.46 15.47 -2.94
CA ALA A 17 -8.23 14.25 -2.72
C ALA A 17 -8.88 14.14 -1.33
N GLY A 18 -8.64 15.10 -0.43
CA GLY A 18 -9.13 15.10 0.95
C GLY A 18 -8.35 14.17 1.89
N VAL A 19 -8.91 13.93 3.09
CA VAL A 19 -8.30 13.12 4.15
C VAL A 19 -8.99 11.76 4.28
N VAL A 20 -8.21 10.71 4.59
CA VAL A 20 -8.74 9.40 4.98
C VAL A 20 -8.38 9.13 6.42
N ILE A 21 -9.37 8.84 7.26
CA ILE A 21 -9.14 8.46 8.67
C ILE A 21 -9.41 6.96 8.86
N THR A 22 -8.55 6.29 9.63
CA THR A 22 -8.59 4.84 9.87
C THR A 22 -8.46 4.51 11.35
N GLY A 23 -8.55 3.22 11.72
CA GLY A 23 -8.43 2.74 13.10
C GLY A 23 -9.76 2.73 13.85
N GLY A 24 -9.72 2.35 15.13
CA GLY A 24 -10.94 2.23 15.94
C GLY A 24 -11.58 3.57 16.31
N SER A 25 -10.77 4.59 16.62
CA SER A 25 -11.26 5.93 16.96
C SER A 25 -11.97 6.61 15.79
N ALA A 26 -11.63 6.28 14.54
CA ALA A 26 -12.30 6.81 13.36
C ALA A 26 -13.78 6.40 13.25
N LYS A 27 -14.24 5.41 14.04
CA LYS A 27 -15.66 5.03 14.13
C LYS A 27 -16.46 5.81 15.18
N MET A 28 -15.81 6.68 15.94
CA MET A 28 -16.52 7.52 16.90
C MET A 28 -17.53 8.39 16.14
N GLU A 29 -18.75 8.45 16.66
CA GLU A 29 -19.80 9.29 16.09
C GLU A 29 -19.36 10.75 16.06
N GLY A 30 -19.58 11.44 14.93
CA GLY A 30 -19.12 12.81 14.74
C GLY A 30 -17.63 12.97 14.37
N ALA A 31 -16.85 11.89 14.30
CA ALA A 31 -15.41 11.99 14.04
C ALA A 31 -15.08 12.46 12.62
N VAL A 32 -15.89 12.05 11.62
CA VAL A 32 -15.70 12.48 10.23
C VAL A 32 -16.07 13.94 10.09
N GLU A 33 -17.22 14.32 10.64
CA GLU A 33 -17.79 15.67 10.61
C GLU A 33 -16.85 16.68 11.29
N LEU A 34 -16.36 16.35 12.50
CA LEU A 34 -15.37 17.17 13.19
C LEU A 34 -14.07 17.28 12.39
N ALA A 35 -13.62 16.19 11.75
CA ALA A 35 -12.42 16.23 10.92
C ALA A 35 -12.63 17.13 9.69
N GLU A 36 -13.78 17.07 9.03
CA GLU A 36 -14.13 17.98 7.93
C GLU A 36 -14.12 19.45 8.37
N GLU A 37 -14.67 19.74 9.55
CA GLU A 37 -14.68 21.08 10.12
C GLU A 37 -13.26 21.57 10.46
N VAL A 38 -12.39 20.69 10.94
CA VAL A 38 -10.99 21.00 11.26
C VAL A 38 -10.15 21.19 10.00
N PHE A 39 -10.29 20.32 8.99
CA PHE A 39 -9.41 20.32 7.80
C PHE A 39 -9.96 21.16 6.64
N HIS A 40 -11.22 21.60 6.69
CA HIS A 40 -11.88 22.34 5.61
C HIS A 40 -11.79 21.64 4.23
N MET A 41 -11.81 20.31 4.23
CA MET A 41 -11.74 19.47 3.04
C MET A 41 -12.50 18.16 3.28
N PRO A 42 -12.89 17.42 2.23
CA PRO A 42 -13.60 16.16 2.38
C PRO A 42 -12.81 15.17 3.23
N VAL A 43 -13.49 14.50 4.16
CA VAL A 43 -12.91 13.42 4.97
C VAL A 43 -13.71 12.14 4.76
N ARG A 44 -13.02 11.01 4.58
CA ARG A 44 -13.66 9.71 4.44
C ARG A 44 -13.11 8.68 5.43
N LEU A 45 -13.98 7.77 5.82
CA LEU A 45 -13.61 6.62 6.64
C LEU A 45 -12.88 5.58 5.78
N GLY A 46 -11.63 5.29 6.11
CA GLY A 46 -10.81 4.31 5.42
C GLY A 46 -11.07 2.89 5.93
N ILE A 47 -11.55 2.03 5.04
CA ILE A 47 -11.75 0.60 5.29
C ILE A 47 -10.77 -0.23 4.46
N PRO A 48 -10.34 -1.42 4.94
CA PRO A 48 -9.53 -2.32 4.14
C PRO A 48 -10.17 -2.64 2.79
N GLN A 49 -9.35 -2.69 1.74
CA GLN A 49 -9.73 -3.04 0.37
C GLN A 49 -8.81 -4.14 -0.16
N HIS A 50 -9.14 -4.71 -1.33
CA HIS A 50 -8.34 -5.75 -1.99
C HIS A 50 -8.19 -7.05 -1.18
N VAL A 51 -9.21 -7.37 -0.38
CA VAL A 51 -9.33 -8.65 0.33
C VAL A 51 -10.44 -9.46 -0.31
N ALA A 52 -10.21 -10.75 -0.54
CA ALA A 52 -11.22 -11.70 -0.99
C ALA A 52 -11.63 -12.65 0.15
N GLY A 53 -12.85 -13.20 0.08
CA GLY A 53 -13.36 -14.14 1.08
C GLY A 53 -13.93 -13.44 2.32
N LEU A 54 -13.13 -13.26 3.37
CA LEU A 54 -13.56 -12.80 4.70
C LEU A 54 -13.91 -11.29 4.77
N VAL A 55 -14.38 -10.72 3.66
CA VAL A 55 -14.59 -9.30 3.44
C VAL A 55 -15.49 -8.69 4.50
N GLU A 56 -16.59 -9.35 4.84
CA GLU A 56 -17.55 -8.87 5.85
C GLU A 56 -16.94 -8.72 7.25
N VAL A 57 -15.92 -9.52 7.59
CA VAL A 57 -15.23 -9.43 8.89
C VAL A 57 -14.23 -8.27 8.87
N VAL A 58 -13.51 -8.09 7.77
CA VAL A 58 -12.44 -7.10 7.68
C VAL A 58 -12.91 -5.72 7.22
N ARG A 59 -14.18 -5.56 6.82
CA ARG A 59 -14.77 -4.29 6.36
C ARG A 59 -15.02 -3.33 7.52
N ASN A 60 -13.96 -3.00 8.23
CA ASN A 60 -13.98 -2.16 9.41
C ASN A 60 -12.63 -1.43 9.50
N PRO A 61 -12.62 -0.09 9.73
CA PRO A 61 -11.39 0.71 9.82
C PRO A 61 -10.43 0.23 10.92
N ILE A 62 -10.92 -0.52 11.92
CA ILE A 62 -10.09 -1.17 12.95
C ILE A 62 -9.05 -2.12 12.33
N HIS A 63 -9.35 -2.74 11.19
CA HIS A 63 -8.48 -3.71 10.53
C HIS A 63 -7.56 -3.09 9.46
N ALA A 64 -7.63 -1.78 9.22
CA ALA A 64 -6.87 -1.08 8.18
C ALA A 64 -5.36 -1.38 8.24
N THR A 65 -4.75 -1.20 9.41
CA THR A 65 -3.31 -1.41 9.59
C THR A 65 -2.91 -2.88 9.38
N GLY A 66 -3.63 -3.81 10.01
CA GLY A 66 -3.30 -5.23 9.94
C GLY A 66 -3.42 -5.78 8.51
N VAL A 67 -4.51 -5.47 7.83
CA VAL A 67 -4.71 -5.89 6.43
C VAL A 67 -3.67 -5.23 5.51
N GLY A 68 -3.40 -3.92 5.67
CA GLY A 68 -2.42 -3.20 4.86
C GLY A 68 -1.02 -3.79 4.98
N LEU A 69 -0.60 -4.18 6.19
CA LEU A 69 0.70 -4.83 6.40
C LEU A 69 0.80 -6.21 5.73
N LEU A 70 -0.28 -7.00 5.76
CA LEU A 70 -0.31 -8.31 5.09
C LEU A 70 -0.25 -8.17 3.57
N LEU A 71 -1.01 -7.23 3.01
CA LEU A 71 -0.98 -6.93 1.57
C LEU A 71 0.40 -6.43 1.14
N TYR A 72 1.00 -5.52 1.92
CA TYR A 72 2.36 -5.03 1.68
C TYR A 72 3.39 -6.17 1.70
N GLY A 73 3.29 -7.07 2.69
CA GLY A 73 4.16 -8.25 2.78
C GLY A 73 4.02 -9.19 1.58
N LEU A 74 2.79 -9.43 1.13
CA LEU A 74 2.49 -10.25 -0.05
C LEU A 74 3.09 -9.66 -1.33
N GLU A 75 2.86 -8.37 -1.57
CA GLU A 75 3.39 -7.65 -2.73
C GLU A 75 4.93 -7.62 -2.72
N ASN A 76 5.52 -7.31 -1.57
CA ASN A 76 6.97 -7.27 -1.44
C ASN A 76 7.61 -8.65 -1.64
N HIS A 77 7.00 -9.73 -1.13
CA HIS A 77 7.47 -11.08 -1.36
C HIS A 77 7.39 -11.48 -2.83
N ALA A 78 6.30 -11.12 -3.53
CA ALA A 78 6.17 -11.35 -4.96
C ALA A 78 7.23 -10.59 -5.77
N ARG A 79 7.51 -9.34 -5.41
CA ARG A 79 8.57 -8.53 -6.03
C ARG A 79 9.96 -9.17 -5.87
N ILE A 80 10.31 -9.58 -4.64
CA ILE A 80 11.60 -10.25 -4.36
C ILE A 80 11.73 -11.55 -5.16
N ALA A 81 10.66 -12.35 -5.23
CA ALA A 81 10.65 -13.59 -6.02
C ALA A 81 10.85 -13.33 -7.52
N ALA A 82 10.24 -12.27 -8.06
CA ALA A 82 10.41 -11.87 -9.46
C ALA A 82 11.84 -11.37 -9.75
N GLU A 83 12.42 -10.58 -8.85
CA GLU A 83 13.81 -10.10 -8.97
C GLU A 83 14.82 -11.27 -8.93
N ALA A 84 14.60 -12.26 -8.07
CA ALA A 84 15.44 -13.45 -7.98
C ALA A 84 15.40 -14.30 -9.27
N GLN A 85 14.23 -14.41 -9.92
CA GLN A 85 14.08 -15.12 -11.20
C GLN A 85 14.79 -14.39 -12.35
N LEU A 86 14.74 -13.05 -12.39
CA LEU A 86 15.43 -12.24 -13.40
C LEU A 86 16.96 -12.35 -13.29
N GLY A 87 17.51 -12.44 -12.08
CA GLY A 87 18.94 -12.65 -11.84
C GLY A 87 19.47 -14.01 -12.30
N GLY A 88 18.65 -15.06 -12.25
CA GLY A 88 19.01 -16.41 -12.71
C GLY A 88 19.05 -16.55 -14.23
N GLY A 89 18.17 -15.85 -14.96
CA GLY A 89 18.01 -16.02 -16.40
C GLY A 89 19.21 -15.59 -17.24
N LEU A 90 19.94 -14.53 -16.86
CA LEU A 90 21.08 -14.04 -17.64
C LEU A 90 22.30 -14.97 -17.57
N GLY A 91 22.57 -15.54 -16.39
CA GLY A 91 23.65 -16.53 -16.23
C GLY A 91 23.33 -17.85 -16.94
N GLU A 92 22.07 -18.28 -16.89
CA GLU A 92 21.62 -19.51 -17.55
C GLU A 92 21.64 -19.40 -19.09
N ILE A 93 21.32 -18.21 -19.63
CA ILE A 93 21.47 -17.91 -21.06
C ILE A 93 22.95 -17.94 -21.49
N TRP A 94 23.85 -17.36 -20.68
CA TRP A 94 25.29 -17.36 -20.96
C TRP A 94 25.88 -18.78 -20.97
N GLU A 95 25.51 -19.62 -19.99
CA GLU A 95 25.94 -21.01 -19.93
C GLU A 95 25.42 -21.84 -21.11
N ARG A 96 24.17 -21.61 -21.55
CA ARG A 96 23.62 -22.24 -22.76
C ARG A 96 24.37 -21.84 -24.03
N MET A 97 24.75 -20.56 -24.18
CA MET A 97 25.54 -20.10 -25.33
C MET A 97 26.94 -20.70 -25.33
N LYS A 98 27.58 -20.80 -24.15
CA LYS A 98 28.91 -21.39 -23.99
C LYS A 98 28.91 -22.88 -24.31
N ALA A 99 27.90 -23.62 -23.84
CA ALA A 99 27.71 -25.04 -24.14
C ALA A 99 27.48 -25.30 -25.65
N TRP A 100 26.70 -24.45 -26.33
CA TRP A 100 26.50 -24.56 -27.78
C TRP A 100 27.80 -24.34 -28.55
N PHE A 101 28.62 -23.38 -28.12
CA PHE A 101 29.90 -23.10 -28.77
C PHE A 101 30.95 -24.19 -28.54
N GLN A 102 30.94 -24.84 -27.36
CA GLN A 102 31.84 -25.95 -27.04
C GLN A 102 31.39 -27.30 -27.62
N GLY A 103 30.11 -27.45 -27.99
CA GLY A 103 29.56 -28.70 -28.55
C GLY A 103 29.59 -28.79 -30.07
N ASN A 104 29.72 -27.66 -30.79
CA ASN A 104 29.64 -27.60 -32.26
C ASN A 104 30.95 -27.18 -32.95
N PHE A 105 32.04 -26.99 -32.21
CA PHE A 105 33.38 -26.72 -32.75
C PHE A 105 34.45 -27.54 -32.03
#